data_AF-A0AAV6ZBX1-F1
#
_entry.id   AF-A0AAV6ZBX1-F1
#
_cell.length_a   1.000
_cell.length_b   1.000
_cell.length_c   1.000
_cell.angle_alpha   90.00
_cell.angle_beta   90.00
_cell.angle_gamma   90.00
#
_symmetry.space_group_name_H-M   'P 1'
#
loop_
_entity.id
_entity.type
_entity.pdbx_description
1 polymer ?
#
loop_
_entity_poly.entity_id
_entity_poly.type
_entity_poly.pdbx_seq_one_letter_code
_entity_poly.pdbx_strand_id
1 'polypeptide(L)'
;MFIIYVVVQGIIIFTYSGGITPAYVILLWCLPSELKSLGVGVYMLLIRTLAGIPSPIYFGALIDRTCLKWGTTPCGGRGACRMYDNHSYRNTFQGLINGIWASSFIFFLCFISMVKKKYPTKKGNEANRLMHPKDCGKGANDASEI
;
A
#
# COMPACT_ATOMS: atom_id res chain seq x y z
N MET A 1 -1.78 -25.85 8.15
CA MET A 1 -1.35 -24.45 8.36
C MET A 1 -0.85 -23.74 7.10
N PHE A 2 -0.01 -24.36 6.26
CA PHE A 2 0.44 -23.71 5.00
C PHE A 2 -0.69 -23.40 4.01
N ILE A 3 -1.68 -24.29 3.88
CA ILE A 3 -2.83 -24.07 3.00
C ILE A 3 -3.64 -22.84 3.41
N ILE A 4 -3.89 -22.67 4.72
CA ILE A 4 -4.60 -21.51 5.27
C ILE A 4 -3.84 -20.22 4.92
N TYR A 5 -2.52 -20.22 5.07
CA TYR A 5 -1.68 -19.08 4.70
C TYR A 5 -1.82 -18.73 3.21
N VAL A 6 -1.77 -19.73 2.32
CA VAL A 6 -1.90 -19.52 0.87
C VAL A 6 -3.28 -18.98 0.52
N VAL A 7 -4.34 -19.51 1.14
CA VAL A 7 -5.72 -19.04 0.93
C VAL A 7 -5.89 -17.60 1.41
N VAL A 8 -5.42 -17.27 2.61
CA VAL A 8 -5.50 -15.90 3.17
C VAL A 8 -4.74 -14.91 2.27
N GLN A 9 -3.51 -15.23 1.87
CA GLN A 9 -2.74 -14.40 0.96
C GLN A 9 -3.42 -14.24 -0.41
N GLY A 10 -4.02 -15.31 -0.94
CA GLY A 10 -4.76 -15.27 -2.20
C GLY A 10 -5.94 -14.30 -2.13
N ILE A 11 -6.72 -14.34 -1.04
CA ILE A 11 -7.85 -13.42 -0.82
C ILE A 11 -7.35 -11.97 -0.74
N ILE A 12 -6.28 -11.71 0.02
CA ILE A 12 -5.71 -10.36 0.19
C ILE A 12 -5.27 -9.78 -1.15
N ILE A 13 -4.54 -10.55 -1.96
CA ILE A 13 -4.02 -10.09 -3.27
C ILE A 13 -5.18 -9.82 -4.23
N PHE A 14 -6.22 -10.65 -4.20
CA PHE A 14 -7.42 -10.44 -5.01
C PHE A 14 -8.10 -9.11 -4.68
N THR A 15 -8.33 -8.83 -3.39
CA THR A 15 -8.90 -7.55 -2.96
C THR A 15 -8.01 -6.36 -3.31
N TYR A 16 -6.68 -6.51 -3.14
CA TYR A 16 -5.72 -5.46 -3.46
C TYR A 16 -5.72 -5.09 -4.95
N SER A 17 -5.69 -6.10 -5.83
CA SER A 17 -5.73 -5.92 -7.28
C SER A 17 -7.00 -5.17 -7.73
N GLY A 18 -8.15 -5.55 -7.17
CA GLY A 18 -9.43 -4.93 -7.48
C GLY A 18 -9.52 -3.45 -7.08
N GLY A 19 -8.84 -3.04 -6.01
CA GLY A 19 -8.84 -1.65 -5.55
C GLY A 19 -7.77 -0.76 -6.20
N ILE A 20 -6.58 -1.30 -6.45
CA ILE A 20 -5.45 -0.49 -6.93
C ILE A 20 -5.49 -0.21 -8.41
N THR A 21 -5.93 -1.18 -9.19
CA THR A 21 -6.06 -0.99 -10.64
C THR A 21 -6.93 0.22 -10.98
N PRO A 22 -8.18 0.34 -10.47
CA PRO A 22 -8.99 1.53 -10.74
C PRO A 22 -8.41 2.80 -10.11
N ALA A 23 -7.80 2.73 -8.93
CA ALA A 23 -7.15 3.90 -8.31
C ALA A 23 -6.01 4.45 -9.18
N TYR A 24 -5.18 3.56 -9.74
CA TYR A 24 -4.09 3.92 -10.63
C TYR A 24 -4.63 4.48 -11.96
N VAL A 25 -5.70 3.88 -12.50
CA VAL A 25 -6.38 4.41 -13.69
C VAL A 25 -6.89 5.82 -13.42
N ILE A 26 -7.60 6.07 -12.32
CA ILE A 26 -8.09 7.41 -11.94
C ILE A 26 -6.94 8.43 -11.85
N LEU A 27 -5.80 8.04 -11.26
CA LEU A 27 -4.61 8.89 -11.22
C LEU A 27 -4.14 9.29 -12.64
N LEU A 28 -4.15 8.35 -13.59
CA LEU A 28 -3.80 8.64 -14.99
C LEU A 28 -4.83 9.54 -15.70
N TRP A 29 -6.11 9.46 -15.32
CA TRP A 29 -7.17 10.32 -15.88
C TRP A 29 -7.13 11.75 -15.34
N CYS A 30 -6.71 11.94 -14.09
CA CYS A 30 -6.64 13.27 -13.47
C CYS A 30 -5.39 14.08 -13.87
N LEU A 31 -4.37 13.45 -14.45
CA LEU A 31 -3.14 14.14 -14.85
C LEU A 31 -3.18 14.64 -16.30
N PRO A 32 -2.69 15.87 -16.58
CA PRO A 32 -2.55 16.38 -17.94
C PRO A 32 -1.53 15.56 -18.73
N SER A 33 -1.76 15.39 -20.04
CA SER A 33 -0.98 14.49 -20.91
C SER A 33 0.53 14.71 -20.89
N GLU A 34 0.98 15.94 -20.67
CA GLU A 34 2.40 16.30 -20.63
C GLU A 34 3.11 15.86 -19.33
N LEU A 35 2.39 15.75 -18.20
CA LEU A 35 2.98 15.41 -16.89
C LEU A 35 2.70 13.97 -16.45
N LYS A 36 2.01 13.16 -17.28
CA LYS A 36 1.66 11.76 -16.94
C LYS A 36 2.88 10.90 -16.62
N SER A 37 3.94 10.99 -17.42
CA SER A 37 5.17 10.21 -17.22
C SER A 37 5.91 10.64 -15.95
N LEU A 38 5.97 11.94 -15.67
CA LEU A 38 6.56 12.50 -14.45
C LEU A 38 5.78 12.04 -13.21
N GLY A 39 4.45 12.15 -13.23
CA GLY A 39 3.60 11.78 -12.09
C GLY A 39 3.66 10.29 -11.75
N VAL A 40 3.65 9.42 -12.76
CA VAL A 40 3.87 7.97 -12.57
C VAL A 40 5.26 7.69 -12.04
N GLY A 41 6.29 8.38 -12.56
CA GLY A 41 7.67 8.26 -12.09
C GLY A 41 7.80 8.62 -10.61
N VAL A 42 7.25 9.76 -10.20
CA VAL A 42 7.26 10.19 -8.79
C VAL A 42 6.47 9.23 -7.91
N TYR A 43 5.28 8.79 -8.34
CA TYR A 43 4.51 7.77 -7.63
C TYR A 43 5.35 6.52 -7.37
N MET A 44 5.95 5.95 -8.42
CA MET A 44 6.82 4.77 -8.34
C MET A 44 8.06 4.99 -7.46
N LEU A 45 8.68 6.16 -7.51
CA LEU A 45 9.82 6.49 -6.65
C LEU A 45 9.41 6.54 -5.18
N LEU A 46 8.26 7.12 -4.86
CA LEU A 46 7.75 7.21 -3.49
C LEU A 46 7.44 5.82 -2.92
N ILE A 47 6.68 4.98 -3.63
CA ILE A 47 6.44 3.60 -3.17
C ILE A 47 7.74 2.79 -3.06
N ARG A 48 8.68 2.94 -4.00
CA ARG A 48 9.94 2.20 -3.93
C ARG A 48 10.84 2.64 -2.78
N THR A 49 10.84 3.93 -2.44
CA THR A 49 11.64 4.49 -1.35
C THR A 49 11.01 4.15 0.00
N LEU A 50 9.70 4.33 0.14
CA LEU A 50 8.99 4.16 1.40
C LEU A 50 8.62 2.71 1.73
N ALA A 51 8.40 1.85 0.72
CA ALA A 51 8.06 0.44 0.95
C ALA A 51 9.18 -0.49 0.47
N GLY A 52 9.82 -0.18 -0.66
CA GLY A 52 10.80 -1.05 -1.28
C GLY A 52 12.17 -1.10 -0.59
N ILE A 53 12.60 -0.03 0.10
CA ILE A 53 13.83 -0.03 0.92
C ILE A 53 13.61 -0.71 2.29
N PRO A 54 12.55 -0.39 3.05
CA PRO A 54 12.35 -1.05 4.33
C PRO A 54 11.99 -2.53 4.21
N SER A 55 11.42 -2.98 3.07
CA SER A 55 11.12 -4.39 2.83
C SER A 55 12.35 -5.30 3.02
N PRO A 56 13.45 -5.19 2.25
CA PRO A 56 14.62 -6.05 2.41
C PRO A 56 15.33 -5.86 3.76
N ILE A 57 15.32 -4.66 4.32
CA ILE A 57 15.89 -4.41 5.66
C ILE A 57 15.12 -5.19 6.72
N TYR A 58 13.79 -5.13 6.66
CA TYR A 58 12.91 -5.84 7.58
C TYR A 58 13.03 -7.35 7.41
N PHE A 59 13.02 -7.86 6.17
CA PHE A 59 13.22 -9.28 5.90
C PHE A 59 14.59 -9.77 6.39
N GLY A 60 15.66 -8.99 6.17
CA GLY A 60 17.00 -9.31 6.67
C GLY A 60 17.02 -9.41 8.20
N ALA A 61 16.51 -8.38 8.89
CA ALA A 61 16.43 -8.38 10.34
C ALA A 61 15.54 -9.53 10.88
N LEU A 62 14.45 -9.85 10.20
CA LEU A 62 13.54 -10.92 10.60
C LEU A 62 14.22 -12.30 10.49
N ILE A 63 14.97 -12.54 9.41
CA ILE A 63 15.74 -13.76 9.21
C ILE A 63 16.84 -13.89 10.29
N ASP A 64 17.52 -12.79 10.60
CA ASP A 64 18.54 -12.77 11.66
C ASP A 64 17.93 -13.10 13.05
N ARG A 65 16.69 -12.67 13.30
CA ARG A 65 15.96 -12.92 14.57
C ARG A 65 15.45 -14.35 14.70
N THR A 66 14.99 -14.96 13.61
CA THR A 66 14.49 -16.34 13.62
C THR A 66 15.58 -17.38 13.32
N CYS A 67 16.84 -16.95 13.25
CA CYS A 67 17.96 -17.83 12.95
C CYS A 67 18.22 -18.83 14.09
N LEU A 68 18.07 -20.12 13.79
CA LEU A 68 18.35 -21.22 14.71
C LEU A 68 19.82 -21.63 14.67
N LYS A 69 20.45 -21.58 13.49
CA LYS A 69 21.86 -21.96 13.32
C LYS A 69 22.59 -21.02 12.35
N TRP A 70 23.60 -20.35 12.89
CA TRP A 70 24.53 -19.51 12.13
C TRP A 70 25.56 -20.37 11.41
N GLY A 71 25.85 -20.04 10.15
CA GLY A 71 27.00 -20.60 9.46
C GLY A 71 28.30 -20.06 10.04
N THR A 72 29.37 -20.84 9.96
CA THR A 72 30.73 -20.40 10.26
C THR A 72 31.45 -20.06 8.95
N THR A 73 32.14 -18.93 8.93
CA THR A 73 33.05 -18.59 7.83
C THR A 73 34.32 -19.44 7.93
N PRO A 74 35.06 -19.64 6.81
CA PRO A 74 36.34 -20.36 6.82
C PRO A 74 37.37 -19.71 7.76
N CYS A 75 37.19 -18.43 8.11
CA CYS A 75 38.02 -17.68 9.06
C CYS A 75 37.50 -17.73 10.51
N GLY A 76 36.50 -18.56 10.83
CA GLY A 76 35.98 -18.73 12.19
C GLY A 76 34.95 -17.68 12.67
N GLY A 77 34.63 -16.67 11.85
CA GLY A 77 33.60 -15.68 12.16
C GLY A 77 32.17 -16.14 11.86
N ARG A 78 31.17 -15.40 12.37
CA ARG A 78 29.73 -15.61 12.12
C ARG A 78 29.41 -15.31 10.65
N GLY A 79 29.00 -16.35 9.91
CA GLY A 79 28.56 -16.27 8.52
C GLY A 79 27.05 -16.11 8.38
N ALA A 80 26.51 -16.36 7.19
CA ALA A 80 25.07 -16.26 6.94
C ALA A 80 24.25 -17.29 7.74
N CYS A 81 22.99 -16.97 8.06
CA CYS A 81 22.07 -17.92 8.66
C CYS A 81 21.77 -19.09 7.71
N ARG A 82 21.90 -20.34 8.20
CA ARG A 82 21.65 -21.56 7.41
C ARG A 82 20.26 -22.14 7.66
N MET A 83 19.77 -22.04 8.89
CA MET A 83 18.52 -22.64 9.34
C MET A 83 17.75 -21.61 10.16
N TYR A 84 16.53 -21.32 9.76
CA TYR A 84 15.62 -20.38 10.44
C TYR A 84 14.28 -21.05 10.75
N ASP A 85 13.59 -20.58 11.78
CA ASP A 85 12.25 -21.07 12.13
C ASP A 85 11.18 -20.50 11.18
N ASN A 86 10.61 -21.38 10.36
CA ASN A 86 9.55 -21.08 9.40
C ASN A 86 8.23 -20.66 10.06
N HIS A 87 7.92 -21.17 11.25
CA HIS A 87 6.64 -20.91 11.92
C HIS A 87 6.62 -19.50 12.51
N SER A 88 7.65 -19.15 13.28
CA SER A 88 7.81 -17.79 13.82
C SER A 88 7.92 -16.74 12.70
N TYR A 89 8.67 -17.04 11.64
CA TYR A 89 8.83 -16.13 10.50
C TYR A 89 7.47 -15.79 9.86
N ARG A 90 6.66 -16.81 9.53
CA ARG A 90 5.36 -16.62 8.88
C ARG A 90 4.38 -15.84 9.76
N ASN A 91 4.32 -16.16 11.05
CA ASN A 91 3.37 -15.53 11.96
C ASN A 91 3.68 -14.03 12.16
N THR A 92 4.95 -13.70 12.41
CA THR A 92 5.38 -12.30 12.58
C THR A 92 5.20 -11.49 11.29
N PHE A 93 5.51 -12.07 10.13
CA PHE A 93 5.36 -11.40 8.85
C PHE A 93 3.90 -11.09 8.51
N GLN A 94 3.01 -12.09 8.67
CA GLN A 94 1.58 -11.92 8.40
C GLN A 94 0.91 -11.00 9.41
N GLY A 95 1.25 -11.12 10.69
CA GLY A 95 0.71 -10.25 11.74
C GLY A 95 1.04 -8.78 11.47
N LEU A 96 2.28 -8.48 11.07
CA LEU A 96 2.68 -7.11 10.76
C LEU A 96 1.94 -6.56 9.53
N ILE A 97 1.89 -7.33 8.42
CA ILE A 97 1.21 -6.88 7.20
C ILE A 97 -0.27 -6.67 7.48
N ASN A 98 -0.95 -7.66 8.05
CA ASN A 98 -2.37 -7.54 8.36
C ASN A 98 -2.64 -6.40 9.35
N GLY A 99 -1.73 -6.14 10.30
CA GLY A 99 -1.82 -5.00 11.22
C GLY A 99 -1.71 -3.64 10.53
N ILE A 100 -0.75 -3.49 9.60
CA ILE A 100 -0.59 -2.25 8.81
C ILE A 100 -1.83 -2.01 7.94
N TRP A 101 -2.37 -3.06 7.34
CA TRP A 101 -3.55 -2.96 6.49
C TRP A 101 -4.80 -2.67 7.31
N ALA A 102 -5.03 -3.41 8.39
CA ALA A 102 -6.16 -3.20 9.29
C ALA A 102 -6.15 -1.77 9.87
N SER A 103 -4.99 -1.27 10.32
CA SER A 103 -4.90 0.10 10.81
C SER A 103 -5.26 1.12 9.72
N SER A 104 -4.74 0.96 8.50
CA SER A 104 -5.08 1.82 7.35
C SER A 104 -6.58 1.81 7.04
N PHE A 105 -7.22 0.63 7.03
CA PHE A 105 -8.67 0.51 6.86
C PHE A 105 -9.45 1.19 7.98
N ILE A 106 -9.03 1.03 9.24
CA ILE A 106 -9.67 1.67 10.39
C ILE A 106 -9.57 3.20 10.28
N PHE A 107 -8.39 3.74 9.93
CA PHE A 107 -8.22 5.17 9.70
C PHE A 107 -9.12 5.69 8.58
N PHE A 108 -9.23 4.96 7.47
CA PHE A 108 -10.10 5.33 6.37
C PHE A 108 -11.58 5.33 6.79
N LEU A 109 -12.05 4.29 7.48
CA LEU A 109 -13.42 4.21 8.00
C LEU A 109 -13.73 5.32 9.01
N CYS A 110 -12.77 5.64 9.88
CA CYS A 110 -12.87 6.74 10.84
C CYS A 110 -13.01 8.08 10.11
N PHE A 111 -12.16 8.32 9.09
CA PHE A 111 -12.22 9.52 8.27
C PHE A 111 -13.56 9.67 7.56
N ILE A 112 -14.06 8.61 6.92
CA ILE A 112 -15.39 8.61 6.28
C ILE A 112 -16.51 8.87 7.30
N SER A 113 -16.40 8.31 8.50
CA SER A 113 -17.39 8.53 9.57
C SER A 113 -17.39 9.98 10.05
N MET A 114 -16.21 10.61 10.17
CA MET A 114 -16.07 12.03 10.48
C MET A 114 -16.65 12.93 9.39
N VAL A 115 -16.37 12.62 8.11
CA VAL A 115 -16.93 13.35 6.97
C VAL A 115 -18.44 13.20 6.92
N LYS A 116 -18.99 11.99 7.08
CA LYS A 116 -20.44 11.76 7.13
C LYS A 116 -21.11 12.48 8.30
N LYS A 117 -20.45 12.56 9.46
CA LYS A 117 -20.96 13.29 10.62
C LYS A 117 -20.97 14.81 10.39
N LYS A 118 -19.98 15.35 9.64
CA LYS A 118 -19.88 16.78 9.31
C LYS A 118 -20.76 17.19 8.11
N TYR A 119 -21.05 16.25 7.21
CA TYR A 119 -21.95 16.40 6.07
C TYR A 119 -23.12 15.41 6.16
N PRO A 120 -24.03 15.54 7.16
CA PRO A 120 -25.25 14.75 7.19
C PRO A 120 -26.03 15.02 5.91
N THR A 121 -26.60 13.96 5.34
CA THR A 121 -27.23 13.86 4.01
C THR A 121 -28.36 14.86 3.70
N LYS A 122 -28.07 16.17 3.61
CA LYS A 122 -28.92 17.14 2.90
C LYS A 122 -28.62 17.20 1.39
N LYS A 123 -27.52 16.58 0.94
CA LYS A 123 -26.98 16.67 -0.42
C LYS A 123 -27.36 15.52 -1.37
N GLY A 124 -28.27 14.62 -1.00
CA GLY A 124 -28.74 13.57 -1.94
C GLY A 124 -29.41 14.15 -3.21
N ASN A 125 -30.06 15.31 -3.09
CA ASN A 125 -30.71 15.99 -4.22
C ASN A 125 -29.83 17.05 -4.92
N GLU A 126 -28.78 17.55 -4.29
CA GLU A 126 -27.84 18.52 -4.89
C GLU A 126 -26.58 17.87 -5.48
N ALA A 127 -26.10 16.76 -4.93
CA ALA A 127 -24.94 16.04 -5.48
C ALA A 127 -25.24 15.43 -6.86
N ASN A 128 -26.50 15.06 -7.12
CA ASN A 128 -26.94 14.64 -8.45
C ASN A 128 -26.95 15.81 -9.47
N ARG A 129 -27.02 17.07 -9.02
CA ARG A 129 -26.84 18.24 -9.90
C ARG A 129 -25.38 18.67 -10.06
N LEU A 130 -24.51 18.41 -9.08
CA LEU A 130 -23.09 18.79 -9.10
C LEU A 130 -22.18 17.73 -9.72
N MET A 131 -22.61 16.46 -9.81
CA MET A 131 -22.00 15.44 -10.68
C MET A 131 -22.35 15.69 -12.16
N HIS A 132 -22.31 16.94 -12.62
CA HIS A 132 -22.11 17.19 -14.03
C HIS A 132 -20.61 17.03 -14.33
N PRO A 133 -20.20 16.37 -15.42
CA PRO A 133 -18.80 16.04 -15.77
C PRO A 133 -17.87 17.24 -16.06
N LYS A 134 -17.90 18.31 -15.24
CA LYS A 134 -17.08 19.53 -15.40
C LYS A 134 -16.03 19.75 -14.30
N ASP A 135 -16.03 18.97 -13.22
CA ASP A 135 -15.08 19.18 -12.12
C ASP A 135 -13.88 18.20 -12.11
N CYS A 136 -13.75 17.32 -13.12
CA CYS A 136 -12.53 16.53 -13.36
C CYS A 136 -11.57 17.23 -14.36
N GLY A 137 -11.63 18.56 -14.46
CA GLY A 137 -10.82 19.33 -15.41
C GLY A 137 -10.56 20.79 -15.05
N LYS A 138 -11.06 21.29 -13.92
CA LYS A 138 -10.92 22.71 -13.56
C LYS A 138 -9.62 23.08 -12.85
N GLY A 139 -8.82 22.11 -12.41
CA GLY A 139 -7.47 22.40 -11.90
C GLY A 139 -6.43 22.73 -12.97
N ALA A 140 -6.78 22.64 -14.26
CA ALA A 140 -5.85 22.82 -15.38
C ALA A 140 -6.01 24.17 -16.13
N ASN A 141 -7.11 24.91 -15.94
CA ASN A 141 -7.36 26.15 -16.69
C ASN A 141 -6.98 27.44 -15.93
N ASP A 142 -6.69 27.36 -14.62
CA ASP A 142 -6.32 28.52 -13.81
C ASP A 142 -4.79 28.78 -13.78
N ALA A 143 -3.99 27.99 -14.51
CA ALA A 143 -2.53 28.17 -14.63
C ALA A 143 -2.08 28.69 -16.01
N SER A 144 -3.03 28.99 -16.91
CA SER A 144 -2.75 29.49 -18.26
C SER A 144 -3.17 30.95 -18.49
N GLU A 145 -3.63 31.65 -17.44
CA GLU A 145 -3.63 33.12 -17.39
C GLU A 145 -2.63 33.55 -16.31
N ILE A 146 -1.34 33.49 -16.65
CA ILE A 146 -0.23 34.45 -16.42
C ILE A 146 0.93 34.01 -17.32
#